data_AF-A0A938TBH2-F1
#
_entry.id   AF-A0A938TBH2-F1
#
_cell.length_a   1.000
_cell.length_b   1.000
_cell.length_c   1.000
_cell.angle_alpha   90.00
_cell.angle_beta   90.00
_cell.angle_gamma   90.00
#
_symmetry.space_group_name_H-M   'P 1'
#
loop_
_entity.id
_entity.type
_entity.pdbx_description
1 polymer ?
#
loop_
_entity_poly.entity_id
_entity_poly.type
_entity_poly.pdbx_seq_one_letter_code
_entity_poly.pdbx_strand_id
1 'polypeptide(L)'
;MKSSNPTVMPEAGALAALEGWLETQHGAGGFYGPSVGLRGVSMAWCGPSHDWRWEGLLDGWIALHRGTRNPAYLDRIERACRDLQSAQLADGSFRNSSFDLNPLEGGMPHEPAVMAAVLRAGRYLREAGRAWPEGSASMVERFVEERLIKALWNKTLRTFNNWLQSDFEVYSPPAVAAIVETLFEYGGLAGTTERWAPYIAGAAESLLKSQFRDGPLAGAMPVTSTDRGTASPYQASRCLPALALLHRVTGDRRFGECGEALAGFVNGAFQDDGGIACAMFAGRPHRVTPLFTGATAGALLALNRSGRRDEARWQRQIGWLLALQSESGGFDTAVGFGTGLPPRDPPDWRDAIPVCGWTAHVFALLANRTATNTSQRREAGKVSREVLVRGRPAEMTEDADSLAIRRRGEPLFVWRKRTSWADVDLL
;
A
#
# COMPACT_ATOMS: atom_id res chain seq x y z
N MET A 1 -37.58 5.11 -9.03
CA MET A 1 -37.20 5.54 -7.67
C MET A 1 -36.04 6.51 -7.80
N LYS A 2 -36.18 7.76 -7.35
CA LYS A 2 -35.07 8.72 -7.35
C LYS A 2 -34.05 8.23 -6.32
N SER A 3 -32.90 7.73 -6.78
CA SER A 3 -31.72 7.50 -5.95
C SER A 3 -31.40 8.83 -5.27
N SER A 4 -31.62 8.91 -3.95
CA SER A 4 -31.03 9.96 -3.14
C SER A 4 -29.53 9.82 -3.28
N ASN A 5 -28.87 10.79 -3.92
CA ASN A 5 -27.41 10.83 -3.91
C ASN A 5 -26.95 10.67 -2.46
N PRO A 6 -26.18 9.61 -2.14
CA PRO A 6 -25.73 9.40 -0.77
C PRO A 6 -24.96 10.63 -0.33
N THR A 7 -25.35 11.21 0.81
CA THR A 7 -24.63 12.34 1.40
C THR A 7 -23.21 11.86 1.69
N VAL A 8 -22.25 12.30 0.88
CA VAL A 8 -20.83 11.95 1.05
C VAL A 8 -20.40 12.43 2.43
N MET A 9 -19.89 11.52 3.27
CA MET A 9 -19.39 11.87 4.58
C MET A 9 -18.21 12.85 4.44
N PRO A 10 -18.14 13.91 5.26
CA PRO A 10 -16.96 14.77 5.30
C PRO A 10 -15.69 13.95 5.58
N GLU A 11 -14.55 14.33 5.00
CA GLU A 11 -13.28 13.60 5.12
C GLU A 11 -12.92 13.23 6.58
N ALA A 12 -13.15 14.13 7.53
CA ALA A 12 -12.89 13.88 8.95
C ALA A 12 -13.82 12.81 9.55
N GLY A 13 -15.09 12.79 9.14
CA GLY A 13 -16.03 11.72 9.54
C GLY A 13 -15.64 10.37 8.94
N ALA A 14 -15.19 10.37 7.68
CA ALA A 14 -14.69 9.18 7.01
C ALA A 14 -13.43 8.62 7.69
N LEU A 15 -12.48 9.48 8.04
CA LEU A 15 -11.28 9.09 8.80
C LEU A 15 -11.65 8.46 10.15
N ALA A 16 -12.58 9.07 10.90
CA ALA A 16 -12.99 8.55 12.21
C ALA A 16 -13.62 7.15 12.13
N ALA A 17 -14.47 6.92 11.13
CA ALA A 17 -15.07 5.61 10.88
C ALA A 17 -13.99 4.59 10.46
N LEU A 18 -13.04 5.02 9.65
CA LEU A 18 -11.92 4.20 9.21
C LEU A 18 -11.00 3.78 10.37
N GLU A 19 -10.67 4.70 11.30
CA GLU A 19 -9.95 4.35 12.53
C GLU A 19 -10.72 3.33 13.36
N GLY A 20 -12.05 3.46 13.43
CA GLY A 20 -12.95 2.49 14.04
C GLY A 20 -12.81 1.10 13.44
N TRP A 21 -12.90 1.02 12.11
CA TRP A 21 -12.80 -0.22 11.35
C TRP A 21 -11.43 -0.89 11.51
N LEU A 22 -10.33 -0.14 11.36
CA LEU A 22 -8.95 -0.67 11.47
C LEU A 22 -8.70 -1.37 12.81
N GLU A 23 -9.31 -0.86 13.88
CA GLU A 23 -9.16 -1.42 15.22
C GLU A 23 -9.93 -2.73 15.41
N THR A 24 -10.98 -2.99 14.63
CA THR A 24 -11.61 -4.32 14.57
C THR A 24 -10.70 -5.36 13.92
N GLN A 25 -9.74 -4.93 13.10
CA GLN A 25 -8.76 -5.78 12.42
C GLN A 25 -7.50 -6.00 13.26
N HIS A 26 -7.26 -5.17 14.28
CA HIS A 26 -6.05 -5.24 15.09
C HIS A 26 -6.18 -6.31 16.18
N GLY A 27 -5.26 -7.27 16.20
CA GLY A 27 -5.22 -8.38 17.15
C GLY A 27 -3.81 -8.62 17.67
N ALA A 28 -3.57 -9.81 18.24
CA ALA A 28 -2.24 -10.19 18.68
C ALA A 28 -1.28 -10.25 17.48
N GLY A 29 -0.19 -9.49 17.53
CA GLY A 29 0.84 -9.49 16.47
C GLY A 29 0.51 -8.67 15.23
N GLY A 30 -0.54 -7.84 15.23
CA GLY A 30 -0.76 -6.84 14.17
C GLY A 30 -2.14 -6.83 13.54
N PHE A 31 -2.21 -6.47 12.26
CA PHE A 31 -3.46 -6.26 11.52
C PHE A 31 -3.83 -7.47 10.67
N TYR A 32 -5.02 -7.99 10.95
CA TYR A 32 -5.60 -9.18 10.35
C TYR A 32 -6.45 -8.83 9.12
N GLY A 33 -6.95 -9.87 8.46
CA GLY A 33 -8.00 -9.78 7.46
C GLY A 33 -7.66 -10.48 6.14
N PRO A 34 -8.69 -10.82 5.37
CA PRO A 34 -8.52 -11.39 4.04
C PRO A 34 -7.85 -10.38 3.11
N SER A 35 -7.29 -10.89 2.02
CA SER A 35 -6.61 -10.07 1.01
C SER A 35 -7.14 -10.37 -0.38
N VAL A 36 -7.49 -9.30 -1.11
CA VAL A 36 -7.78 -9.32 -2.54
C VAL A 36 -6.81 -8.35 -3.19
N GLY A 37 -5.85 -8.87 -3.95
CA GLY A 37 -4.76 -8.10 -4.52
C GLY A 37 -4.77 -8.05 -6.05
N LEU A 38 -3.69 -7.47 -6.58
CA LEU A 38 -3.48 -7.35 -8.03
C LEU A 38 -3.13 -8.70 -8.66
N ARG A 39 -2.55 -9.62 -7.89
CA ARG A 39 -1.98 -10.89 -8.38
C ARG A 39 -2.80 -12.09 -7.93
N GLY A 40 -3.50 -11.99 -6.80
CA GLY A 40 -4.30 -13.09 -6.28
C GLY A 40 -5.27 -12.68 -5.18
N VAL A 41 -5.78 -13.70 -4.48
CA VAL A 41 -6.60 -13.56 -3.28
C VAL A 41 -6.06 -14.50 -2.21
N SER A 42 -6.07 -14.06 -0.97
CA SER A 42 -5.81 -14.89 0.21
C SER A 42 -7.01 -14.73 1.14
N MET A 43 -7.95 -15.67 1.01
CA MET A 43 -9.21 -15.70 1.77
C MET A 43 -9.10 -16.67 2.93
N ALA A 44 -8.57 -17.87 2.69
CA ALA A 44 -8.36 -18.88 3.72
C ALA A 44 -7.50 -18.38 4.88
N TRP A 45 -6.41 -17.66 4.58
CA TRP A 45 -5.52 -17.08 5.59
C TRP A 45 -5.87 -15.60 5.80
N CYS A 46 -6.16 -15.23 7.05
CA CYS A 46 -6.58 -13.90 7.48
C CYS A 46 -5.73 -13.37 8.66
N GLY A 47 -4.55 -13.94 8.89
CA GLY A 47 -3.70 -13.64 10.04
C GLY A 47 -3.02 -12.27 10.02
N PRO A 48 -2.20 -11.98 11.04
CA PRO A 48 -1.46 -10.73 11.11
C PRO A 48 -0.43 -10.70 9.98
N SER A 49 -0.55 -9.71 9.11
CA SER A 49 0.33 -9.55 7.96
C SER A 49 1.35 -8.44 8.18
N HIS A 50 2.58 -8.68 7.75
CA HIS A 50 3.71 -7.74 7.87
C HIS A 50 4.15 -7.23 6.50
N ASP A 51 3.14 -6.91 5.69
CA ASP A 51 3.27 -6.35 4.35
C ASP A 51 3.11 -4.82 4.38
N TRP A 52 3.10 -4.21 3.19
CA TRP A 52 2.96 -2.77 2.96
C TRP A 52 1.77 -2.08 3.66
N ARG A 53 0.82 -2.78 4.29
CA ARG A 53 -0.21 -2.14 5.12
C ARG A 53 0.40 -1.28 6.22
N TRP A 54 1.55 -1.70 6.76
CA TRP A 54 2.26 -0.95 7.78
C TRP A 54 2.84 0.36 7.25
N GLU A 55 3.14 0.46 5.96
CA GLU A 55 3.53 1.72 5.33
C GLU A 55 2.41 2.75 5.49
N GLY A 56 1.19 2.40 5.10
CA GLY A 56 0.02 3.28 5.22
C GLY A 56 -0.31 3.62 6.68
N LEU A 57 -0.28 2.63 7.57
CA LEU A 57 -0.59 2.83 8.99
C LEU A 57 0.40 3.78 9.68
N LEU A 58 1.70 3.54 9.52
CA LEU A 58 2.75 4.37 10.11
C LEU A 58 2.69 5.80 9.57
N ASP A 59 2.61 5.95 8.24
CA ASP A 59 2.56 7.28 7.62
C ASP A 59 1.28 8.04 8.00
N GLY A 60 0.16 7.35 8.18
CA GLY A 60 -1.09 7.94 8.67
C GLY A 60 -1.00 8.40 10.12
N TRP A 61 -0.48 7.57 11.04
CA TRP A 61 -0.32 7.99 12.44
C TRP A 61 0.68 9.13 12.62
N ILE A 62 1.75 9.18 11.82
CA ILE A 62 2.66 10.34 11.77
C ILE A 62 1.89 11.60 11.40
N ALA A 63 1.06 11.55 10.34
CA ALA A 63 0.27 12.68 9.89
C ALA A 63 -0.72 13.14 10.98
N LEU A 64 -1.43 12.21 11.62
CA LEU A 64 -2.39 12.53 12.68
C LEU A 64 -1.72 13.12 13.91
N HIS A 65 -0.59 12.57 14.36
CA HIS A 65 0.16 13.18 15.47
C HIS A 65 0.63 14.58 15.11
N ARG A 66 1.13 14.79 13.88
CA ARG A 66 1.65 16.10 13.45
C ARG A 66 0.58 17.18 13.51
N GLY A 67 -0.65 16.86 13.10
CA GLY A 67 -1.74 17.84 13.09
C GLY A 67 -2.51 17.97 14.41
N THR A 68 -2.69 16.87 15.15
CA THR A 68 -3.50 16.88 16.39
C THR A 68 -2.70 16.97 17.67
N ARG A 69 -1.39 16.64 17.62
CA ARG A 69 -0.50 16.48 18.79
C ARG A 69 -0.98 15.45 19.80
N ASN A 70 -1.88 14.53 19.42
CA ASN A 70 -2.38 13.50 20.31
C ASN A 70 -1.32 12.40 20.54
N PRO A 71 -0.79 12.23 21.76
CA PRO A 71 0.30 11.29 22.04
C PRO A 71 -0.07 9.82 21.78
N ALA A 72 -1.35 9.46 21.76
CA ALA A 72 -1.78 8.10 21.45
C ALA A 72 -1.28 7.60 20.08
N TYR A 73 -1.08 8.51 19.13
CA TYR A 73 -0.52 8.14 17.81
C TYR A 73 0.97 7.80 17.89
N LEU A 74 1.74 8.39 18.81
CA LEU A 74 3.12 7.98 19.07
C LEU A 74 3.14 6.58 19.69
N ASP A 75 2.23 6.29 20.63
CA ASP A 75 2.11 4.98 21.25
C ASP A 75 1.78 3.89 20.22
N ARG A 76 0.93 4.21 19.22
CA ARG A 76 0.62 3.31 18.09
C ARG A 76 1.84 3.08 17.20
N ILE A 77 2.62 4.12 16.90
CA ILE A 77 3.86 3.98 16.14
C ILE A 77 4.86 3.08 16.88
N GLU A 78 5.03 3.27 18.19
CA GLU A 78 5.91 2.41 18.99
C GLU A 78 5.45 0.95 19.02
N ARG A 79 4.13 0.72 19.18
CA ARG A 79 3.54 -0.63 19.13
C ARG A 79 3.80 -1.30 17.78
N ALA A 80 3.59 -0.59 16.68
CA ALA A 80 3.85 -1.11 15.34
C ALA A 80 5.30 -1.53 15.13
N CYS A 81 6.27 -0.77 15.66
CA CYS A 81 7.67 -1.18 15.66
C CYS A 81 7.87 -2.50 16.42
N ARG A 82 7.25 -2.67 17.60
CA ARG A 82 7.35 -3.92 18.39
C ARG A 82 6.69 -5.11 17.68
N ASP A 83 5.53 -4.90 17.05
CA ASP A 83 4.83 -5.94 16.28
C ASP A 83 5.72 -6.43 15.12
N LEU A 84 6.29 -5.49 14.35
CA LEU A 84 7.20 -5.80 13.25
C LEU A 84 8.48 -6.51 13.73
N GLN A 85 9.06 -6.08 14.86
CA GLN A 85 10.20 -6.77 15.47
C GLN A 85 9.88 -8.23 15.80
N SER A 86 8.71 -8.48 16.40
CA SER A 86 8.28 -9.83 16.77
C SER A 86 8.07 -10.74 15.55
N ALA A 87 7.74 -10.14 14.41
CA ALA A 87 7.50 -10.82 13.14
C ALA A 87 8.76 -11.05 12.31
N GLN A 88 9.88 -10.39 12.65
CA GLN A 88 11.12 -10.52 11.90
C GLN A 88 11.73 -11.92 12.07
N LEU A 89 12.18 -12.49 10.96
CA LEU A 89 12.86 -13.77 10.88
C LEU A 89 14.37 -13.62 10.98
N ALA A 90 15.06 -14.74 11.16
CA ALA A 90 16.52 -14.73 11.34
C ALA A 90 17.28 -14.17 10.13
N ASP A 91 16.74 -14.35 8.92
CA ASP A 91 17.30 -13.83 7.66
C ASP A 91 16.97 -12.35 7.41
N GLY A 92 16.25 -11.70 8.34
CA GLY A 92 15.83 -10.30 8.26
C GLY A 92 14.49 -10.07 7.58
N SER A 93 13.92 -11.06 6.87
CA SER A 93 12.58 -10.96 6.28
C SER A 93 11.46 -11.01 7.35
N PHE A 94 10.20 -10.83 6.95
CA PHE A 94 9.07 -10.78 7.86
C PHE A 94 8.05 -11.90 7.57
N ARG A 95 7.47 -12.46 8.63
CA ARG A 95 6.35 -13.42 8.52
C ARG A 95 5.17 -12.80 7.79
N ASN A 96 4.57 -13.52 6.85
CA ASN A 96 3.33 -13.10 6.16
C ASN A 96 3.45 -11.70 5.51
N SER A 97 4.52 -11.48 4.75
CA SER A 97 4.84 -10.19 4.13
C SER A 97 4.51 -10.13 2.63
N SER A 98 3.88 -11.17 2.09
CA SER A 98 3.57 -11.33 0.66
C SER A 98 2.14 -10.91 0.27
N PHE A 99 1.43 -10.19 1.14
CA PHE A 99 0.11 -9.62 0.89
C PHE A 99 -0.92 -10.63 0.37
N ASP A 100 -1.22 -10.63 -0.94
CA ASP A 100 -2.19 -11.52 -1.58
C ASP A 100 -1.68 -12.96 -1.78
N LEU A 101 -0.43 -13.22 -1.38
CA LEU A 101 0.17 -14.56 -1.30
C LEU A 101 0.46 -14.98 0.15
N ASN A 102 -0.03 -14.26 1.16
CA ASN A 102 0.16 -14.69 2.55
C ASN A 102 -0.45 -16.08 2.79
N PRO A 103 0.18 -16.94 3.63
CA PRO A 103 1.23 -16.64 4.62
C PRO A 103 2.70 -16.75 4.13
N LEU A 104 3.00 -16.47 2.86
CA LEU A 104 4.38 -16.43 2.38
C LEU A 104 5.19 -15.21 2.90
N GLU A 105 6.50 -15.39 2.95
CA GLU A 105 7.51 -14.44 3.46
C GLU A 105 8.30 -13.80 2.31
N GLY A 106 9.06 -12.75 2.59
CA GLY A 106 9.98 -12.15 1.63
C GLY A 106 9.30 -11.35 0.51
N GLY A 107 8.11 -10.81 0.76
CA GLY A 107 7.29 -10.14 -0.25
C GLY A 107 7.92 -8.87 -0.79
N MET A 108 8.20 -8.84 -2.10
CA MET A 108 8.67 -7.65 -2.83
C MET A 108 7.52 -7.05 -3.66
N PRO A 109 7.30 -5.72 -3.65
CA PRO A 109 8.08 -4.65 -2.99
C PRO A 109 7.68 -4.36 -1.52
N HIS A 110 6.95 -5.26 -0.86
CA HIS A 110 6.26 -4.98 0.40
C HIS A 110 7.21 -4.74 1.58
N GLU A 111 8.20 -5.61 1.81
CA GLU A 111 9.10 -5.47 2.99
C GLU A 111 9.96 -4.20 2.95
N PRO A 112 10.61 -3.81 1.83
CA PRO A 112 11.33 -2.55 1.78
C PRO A 112 10.44 -1.33 2.01
N ALA A 113 9.18 -1.37 1.56
CA ALA A 113 8.23 -0.29 1.80
C ALA A 113 7.89 -0.14 3.30
N VAL A 114 7.69 -1.27 3.98
CA VAL A 114 7.51 -1.30 5.44
C VAL A 114 8.74 -0.74 6.14
N MET A 115 9.94 -1.17 5.74
CA MET A 115 11.16 -0.73 6.40
C MET A 115 11.43 0.77 6.20
N ALA A 116 11.19 1.29 5.00
CA ALA A 116 11.24 2.73 4.75
C ALA A 116 10.27 3.50 5.67
N ALA A 117 9.06 2.99 5.88
CA ALA A 117 8.09 3.60 6.79
C ALA A 117 8.52 3.52 8.26
N VAL A 118 9.07 2.39 8.70
CA VAL A 118 9.64 2.22 10.05
C VAL A 118 10.76 3.21 10.32
N LEU A 119 11.65 3.44 9.35
CA LEU A 119 12.71 4.42 9.45
C LEU A 119 12.17 5.86 9.53
N ARG A 120 11.19 6.21 8.68
CA ARG A 120 10.51 7.51 8.77
C ARG A 120 9.85 7.71 10.14
N ALA A 121 9.23 6.66 10.67
CA ALA A 121 8.61 6.66 11.98
C ALA A 121 9.63 6.81 13.12
N GLY A 122 10.77 6.11 13.04
CA GLY A 122 11.88 6.23 13.99
C GLY A 122 12.45 7.65 14.03
N ARG A 123 12.66 8.28 12.87
CA ARG A 123 13.03 9.71 12.78
C ARG A 123 11.98 10.59 13.45
N TYR A 124 10.71 10.37 13.13
CA TYR A 124 9.62 11.17 13.66
C TYR A 124 9.45 11.06 15.18
N LEU A 125 9.65 9.86 15.75
CA LEU A 125 9.68 9.67 17.20
C LEU A 125 10.78 10.53 17.84
N ARG A 126 12.00 10.53 17.28
CA ARG A 126 13.11 11.37 17.77
C ARG A 126 12.77 12.86 17.69
N GLU A 127 12.19 13.33 16.58
CA GLU A 127 11.71 14.72 16.42
C GLU A 127 10.64 15.08 17.46
N ALA A 128 9.81 14.12 17.87
CA ALA A 128 8.78 14.28 18.90
C ALA A 128 9.31 14.07 20.33
N GLY A 129 10.63 13.91 20.53
CA GLY A 129 11.23 13.70 21.85
C GLY A 129 10.99 12.31 22.45
N ARG A 130 10.60 11.32 21.62
CA ARG A 130 10.45 9.92 22.03
C ARG A 130 11.67 9.11 21.59
N ALA A 131 12.08 8.18 22.45
CA ALA A 131 13.06 7.17 22.09
C ALA A 131 12.43 6.17 21.11
N TRP A 132 13.23 5.63 20.21
CA TRP A 132 12.81 4.49 19.40
C TRP A 132 12.73 3.25 20.31
N PRO A 133 11.67 2.42 20.24
CA PRO A 133 11.62 1.15 20.95
C PRO A 133 12.93 0.35 20.86
N GLU A 134 13.34 -0.22 21.99
CA GLU A 134 14.50 -1.10 22.11
C GLU A 134 14.44 -2.20 21.03
N GLY A 135 15.61 -2.56 20.48
CA GLY A 135 15.72 -3.55 19.39
C GLY A 135 15.35 -3.05 18.00
N SER A 136 14.75 -1.86 17.84
CA SER A 136 14.34 -1.37 16.51
C SER A 136 15.53 -1.15 15.58
N ALA A 137 16.62 -0.60 16.11
CA ALA A 137 17.85 -0.42 15.34
C ALA A 137 18.40 -1.77 14.83
N SER A 138 18.44 -2.79 15.70
CA SER A 138 18.88 -4.13 15.33
C SER A 138 17.98 -4.82 14.32
N MET A 139 16.65 -4.58 14.38
CA MET A 139 15.71 -5.06 13.37
C MET A 139 16.02 -4.45 12.00
N VAL A 140 16.23 -3.13 11.95
CA VAL A 140 16.56 -2.44 10.70
C VAL A 140 17.91 -2.91 10.16
N GLU A 141 18.92 -3.01 11.03
CA GLU A 141 20.26 -3.48 10.67
C GLU A 141 20.19 -4.89 10.08
N ARG A 142 19.47 -5.82 10.71
CA ARG A 142 19.30 -7.19 10.18
C ARG A 142 18.64 -7.18 8.81
N PHE A 143 17.60 -6.37 8.59
CA PHE A 143 16.96 -6.26 7.28
C PHE A 143 17.92 -5.68 6.24
N VAL A 144 18.66 -4.63 6.56
CA VAL A 144 19.59 -4.04 5.60
C VAL A 144 20.73 -5.00 5.29
N GLU A 145 21.44 -5.49 6.31
CA GLU A 145 22.66 -6.28 6.16
C GLU A 145 22.38 -7.69 5.63
N GLU A 146 21.51 -8.45 6.29
CA GLU A 146 21.25 -9.84 5.95
C GLU A 146 20.32 -9.95 4.75
N ARG A 147 19.21 -9.21 4.74
CA ARG A 147 18.21 -9.33 3.68
C ARG A 147 18.59 -8.55 2.42
N LEU A 148 18.82 -7.24 2.52
CA LEU A 148 19.06 -6.43 1.32
C LEU A 148 20.47 -6.66 0.75
N ILE A 149 21.51 -6.46 1.55
CA ILE A 149 22.89 -6.45 1.06
C ILE A 149 23.40 -7.87 0.80
N LYS A 150 23.27 -8.79 1.76
CA LYS A 150 23.81 -10.13 1.61
C LYS A 150 22.97 -11.01 0.69
N ALA A 151 21.64 -10.93 0.78
CA ALA A 151 20.77 -11.88 0.08
C ALA A 151 20.19 -11.35 -1.25
N LEU A 152 19.92 -10.05 -1.37
CA LEU A 152 19.25 -9.49 -2.55
C LEU A 152 20.15 -8.66 -3.48
N TRP A 153 21.31 -8.17 -3.01
CA TRP A 153 22.22 -7.40 -3.86
C TRP A 153 22.81 -8.26 -4.97
N ASN A 154 22.54 -7.87 -6.20
CA ASN A 154 23.11 -8.48 -7.39
C ASN A 154 24.33 -7.66 -7.84
N LYS A 155 25.53 -8.24 -7.68
CA LYS A 155 26.79 -7.59 -8.04
C LYS A 155 26.93 -7.34 -9.54
N THR A 156 26.36 -8.21 -10.38
CA THR A 156 26.41 -8.09 -11.85
C THR A 156 25.56 -6.93 -12.33
N LEU A 157 24.30 -6.87 -11.88
CA LEU A 157 23.37 -5.79 -12.25
C LEU A 157 23.63 -4.49 -11.49
N ARG A 158 24.39 -4.56 -10.39
CA ARG A 158 24.56 -3.48 -9.41
C ARG A 158 23.21 -2.94 -8.92
N THR A 159 22.28 -3.85 -8.63
CA THR A 159 20.94 -3.52 -8.11
C THR A 159 20.39 -4.69 -7.28
N PHE A 160 19.14 -4.64 -6.86
CA PHE A 160 18.55 -5.64 -5.96
C PHE A 160 17.57 -6.56 -6.71
N ASN A 161 17.77 -7.88 -6.59
CA ASN A 161 16.87 -8.87 -7.16
C ASN A 161 15.46 -8.79 -6.54
N ASN A 162 14.46 -9.22 -7.31
CA ASN A 162 13.07 -9.22 -6.86
C ASN A 162 12.71 -10.40 -5.93
N TRP A 163 13.53 -11.45 -5.88
CA TRP A 163 13.39 -12.60 -4.97
C TRP A 163 14.76 -13.29 -4.81
N LEU A 164 15.00 -13.91 -3.65
CA LEU A 164 16.16 -14.76 -3.36
C LEU A 164 16.47 -15.88 -4.38
N GLN A 165 15.48 -16.37 -5.12
CA GLN A 165 15.54 -17.52 -6.03
C GLN A 165 15.53 -17.06 -7.50
N SER A 166 15.65 -15.76 -7.75
CA SER A 166 15.71 -15.25 -9.11
C SER A 166 17.08 -15.55 -9.71
N ASP A 167 17.25 -16.74 -10.26
CA ASP A 167 18.37 -17.11 -11.15
C ASP A 167 18.44 -16.21 -12.41
N PHE A 168 17.44 -15.35 -12.63
CA PHE A 168 17.19 -14.66 -13.89
C PHE A 168 17.61 -13.18 -13.96
N GLU A 169 18.42 -12.67 -13.02
CA GLU A 169 18.85 -11.26 -13.07
C GLU A 169 17.67 -10.26 -13.20
N VAL A 170 16.52 -10.56 -12.57
CA VAL A 170 15.31 -9.72 -12.64
C VAL A 170 15.12 -8.94 -11.35
N TYR A 171 14.87 -7.63 -11.50
CA TYR A 171 14.47 -6.75 -10.42
C TYR A 171 13.15 -6.04 -10.72
N SER A 172 12.51 -5.50 -9.68
CA SER A 172 11.30 -4.68 -9.80
C SER A 172 11.63 -3.23 -9.44
N PRO A 173 11.48 -2.26 -10.38
CA PRO A 173 11.71 -0.84 -10.10
C PRO A 173 11.04 -0.29 -8.82
N PRO A 174 9.76 -0.60 -8.51
CA PRO A 174 9.16 -0.14 -7.24
C PRO A 174 9.82 -0.73 -6.00
N ALA A 175 10.36 -1.95 -6.08
CA ALA A 175 11.09 -2.54 -4.96
C ALA A 175 12.45 -1.86 -4.78
N VAL A 176 13.16 -1.63 -5.89
CA VAL A 176 14.44 -0.91 -5.90
C VAL A 176 14.27 0.51 -5.36
N ALA A 177 13.20 1.22 -5.74
CA ALA A 177 12.88 2.55 -5.22
C ALA A 177 12.69 2.54 -3.69
N ALA A 178 11.91 1.60 -3.16
CA ALA A 178 11.71 1.47 -1.72
C ALA A 178 13.01 1.09 -0.97
N ILE A 179 13.90 0.30 -1.58
CA ILE A 179 15.23 0.03 -1.04
C ILE A 179 16.09 1.29 -1.00
N VAL A 180 16.08 2.11 -2.07
CA VAL A 180 16.79 3.40 -2.10
C VAL A 180 16.32 4.29 -0.94
N GLU A 181 15.01 4.42 -0.73
CA GLU A 181 14.46 5.16 0.41
C GLU A 181 14.94 4.57 1.75
N THR A 182 14.91 3.25 1.90
CA THR A 182 15.38 2.54 3.10
C THR A 182 16.85 2.84 3.40
N LEU A 183 17.74 2.72 2.42
CA LEU A 183 19.18 2.93 2.62
C LEU A 183 19.53 4.39 2.93
N PHE A 184 18.86 5.35 2.30
CA PHE A 184 19.04 6.77 2.63
C PHE A 184 18.57 7.09 4.05
N GLU A 185 17.38 6.63 4.43
CA GLU A 185 16.82 6.92 5.75
C GLU A 185 17.62 6.23 6.86
N TYR A 186 18.06 4.98 6.63
CA TYR A 186 18.93 4.27 7.57
C TYR A 186 20.29 4.93 7.71
N GLY A 187 20.95 5.22 6.58
CA GLY A 187 22.22 5.94 6.55
C GLY A 187 22.16 7.27 7.28
N GLY A 188 21.09 8.04 7.07
CA GLY A 188 20.86 9.31 7.77
C GLY A 188 20.68 9.15 9.27
N LEU A 189 19.88 8.18 9.72
CA LEU A 189 19.62 7.95 11.14
C LEU A 189 20.81 7.36 11.92
N ALA A 190 21.64 6.58 11.24
CA ALA A 190 22.84 5.96 11.80
C ALA A 190 24.13 6.77 11.58
N GLY A 191 24.08 7.85 10.80
CA GLY A 191 25.28 8.61 10.42
C GLY A 191 26.23 7.84 9.50
N THR A 192 25.71 6.89 8.72
CA THR A 192 26.49 5.95 7.88
C THR A 192 26.15 6.04 6.39
N THR A 193 25.57 7.15 5.92
CA THR A 193 25.14 7.33 4.52
C THR A 193 26.21 6.94 3.50
N GLU A 194 27.48 7.30 3.74
CA GLU A 194 28.61 6.98 2.84
C GLU A 194 28.81 5.47 2.65
N ARG A 195 28.54 4.67 3.69
CA ARG A 195 28.63 3.20 3.62
C ARG A 195 27.68 2.61 2.59
N TRP A 196 26.52 3.22 2.41
CA TRP A 196 25.47 2.74 1.51
C TRP A 196 25.54 3.34 0.11
N ALA A 197 26.36 4.37 -0.09
CA ALA A 197 26.45 5.12 -1.34
C ALA A 197 26.70 4.25 -2.58
N PRO A 198 27.59 3.22 -2.57
CA PRO A 198 27.80 2.36 -3.74
C PRO A 198 26.55 1.57 -4.17
N TYR A 199 25.76 1.12 -3.18
CA TYR A 199 24.52 0.36 -3.41
C TYR A 199 23.41 1.27 -3.93
N ILE A 200 23.27 2.46 -3.32
CA ILE A 200 22.33 3.49 -3.73
C ILE A 200 22.62 3.93 -5.16
N ALA A 201 23.89 4.20 -5.50
CA ALA A 201 24.27 4.65 -6.85
C ALA A 201 23.90 3.64 -7.93
N GLY A 202 24.20 2.35 -7.72
CA GLY A 202 23.82 1.29 -8.66
C GLY A 202 22.30 1.14 -8.82
N ALA A 203 21.58 1.15 -7.70
CA ALA A 203 20.12 1.11 -7.70
C ALA A 203 19.48 2.33 -8.38
N ALA A 204 20.05 3.51 -8.20
CA ALA A 204 19.57 4.74 -8.83
C ALA A 204 19.72 4.69 -10.36
N GLU A 205 20.87 4.24 -10.87
CA GLU A 205 21.07 4.05 -12.31
C GLU A 205 20.13 3.00 -12.90
N SER A 206 19.80 1.93 -12.16
CA SER A 206 18.85 0.92 -12.64
C SER A 206 17.42 1.46 -12.78
N LEU A 207 17.00 2.40 -11.92
CA LEU A 207 15.73 3.12 -12.06
C LEU A 207 15.71 3.97 -13.34
N LEU A 208 16.77 4.76 -13.61
CA LEU A 208 16.88 5.57 -14.83
C LEU A 208 16.87 4.69 -16.10
N LYS A 209 17.54 3.54 -16.05
CA LYS A 209 17.60 2.59 -17.17
C LYS A 209 16.25 1.92 -17.44
N SER A 210 15.42 1.73 -16.41
CA SER A 210 14.16 1.00 -16.53
C SER A 210 13.01 1.81 -17.13
N GLN A 211 13.07 3.15 -17.07
CA GLN A 211 11.98 3.99 -17.55
C GLN A 211 11.77 3.84 -19.06
N PHE A 212 10.51 3.63 -19.48
CA PHE A 212 10.14 3.71 -20.89
C PHE A 212 10.37 5.13 -21.40
N ARG A 213 11.25 5.31 -22.39
CA ARG A 213 11.62 6.64 -22.90
C ARG A 213 10.68 7.14 -24.00
N ASP A 214 9.99 6.24 -24.67
CA ASP A 214 9.28 6.49 -25.91
C ASP A 214 8.08 5.54 -26.07
N GLY A 215 7.21 5.88 -27.03
CA GLY A 215 6.00 5.13 -27.33
C GLY A 215 4.84 5.37 -26.33
N PRO A 216 3.79 4.53 -26.38
CA PRO A 216 2.56 4.74 -25.61
C PRO A 216 2.72 4.65 -24.09
N LEU A 217 3.84 4.11 -23.60
CA LEU A 217 4.16 4.01 -22.18
C LEU A 217 5.26 4.99 -21.76
N ALA A 218 5.61 5.98 -22.58
CA ALA A 218 6.67 6.95 -22.28
C ALA A 218 6.47 7.58 -20.89
N GLY A 219 7.55 7.61 -20.10
CA GLY A 219 7.58 8.06 -18.71
C GLY A 219 7.25 6.98 -17.67
N ALA A 220 6.58 5.89 -18.04
CA ALA A 220 6.23 4.82 -17.12
C ALA A 220 7.44 4.00 -16.64
N MET A 221 7.27 3.35 -15.49
CA MET A 221 8.18 2.30 -15.01
C MET A 221 7.53 0.93 -15.23
N PRO A 222 8.30 -0.08 -15.68
CA PRO A 222 7.78 -1.42 -15.81
C PRO A 222 7.57 -2.08 -14.44
N VAL A 223 6.77 -3.15 -14.41
CA VAL A 223 6.55 -3.96 -13.19
C VAL A 223 7.83 -4.71 -12.83
N THR A 224 8.51 -5.25 -13.83
CA THR A 224 9.81 -5.90 -13.72
C THR A 224 10.78 -5.38 -14.79
N SER A 225 12.09 -5.47 -14.54
CA SER A 225 13.14 -5.01 -15.46
C SER A 225 13.12 -5.67 -16.86
N THR A 226 12.43 -6.79 -17.01
CA THR A 226 12.28 -7.52 -18.27
C THR A 226 10.99 -7.19 -19.02
N ASP A 227 10.03 -6.49 -18.40
CA ASP A 227 8.81 -6.09 -19.09
C ASP A 227 9.11 -5.03 -20.14
N ARG A 228 8.63 -5.25 -21.37
CA ARG A 228 8.84 -4.35 -22.51
C ARG A 228 7.60 -3.65 -23.02
N GLY A 229 6.41 -3.98 -22.49
CA GLY A 229 5.15 -3.49 -23.04
C GLY A 229 4.00 -3.40 -22.05
N THR A 230 4.29 -3.44 -20.75
CA THR A 230 3.29 -3.37 -19.68
C THR A 230 3.80 -2.49 -18.55
N ALA A 231 2.93 -1.62 -18.02
CA ALA A 231 3.16 -0.88 -16.79
C ALA A 231 1.90 -0.92 -15.91
N SER A 232 2.07 -1.10 -14.60
CA SER A 232 1.01 -0.82 -13.63
C SER A 232 1.21 0.60 -13.10
N PRO A 233 0.29 1.54 -13.36
CA PRO A 233 0.43 2.93 -12.93
C PRO A 233 0.65 3.08 -11.42
N TYR A 234 -0.05 2.28 -10.63
CA TYR A 234 0.17 2.26 -9.18
C TYR A 234 1.57 1.80 -8.81
N GLN A 235 2.05 0.67 -9.34
CA GLN A 235 3.41 0.22 -9.04
C GLN A 235 4.46 1.22 -9.54
N ALA A 236 4.28 1.78 -10.73
CA ALA A 236 5.16 2.80 -11.28
C ALA A 236 5.22 4.04 -10.37
N SER A 237 4.09 4.50 -9.84
CA SER A 237 4.03 5.66 -8.93
C SER A 237 4.88 5.49 -7.67
N ARG A 238 5.11 4.26 -7.21
CA ARG A 238 5.96 3.98 -6.03
C ARG A 238 7.43 4.37 -6.24
N CYS A 239 7.86 4.61 -7.49
CA CYS A 239 9.19 5.12 -7.77
C CYS A 239 9.33 6.65 -7.58
N LEU A 240 8.22 7.40 -7.54
CA LEU A 240 8.24 8.87 -7.46
C LEU A 240 8.96 9.41 -6.22
N PRO A 241 8.73 8.90 -4.99
CA PRO A 241 9.42 9.44 -3.81
C PRO A 241 10.94 9.22 -3.86
N ALA A 242 11.38 8.04 -4.29
CA ALA A 242 12.80 7.74 -4.45
C ALA A 242 13.48 8.63 -5.52
N LEU A 243 12.83 8.87 -6.66
CA LEU A 243 13.36 9.77 -7.70
C LEU A 243 13.48 11.22 -7.20
N ALA A 244 12.48 11.70 -6.45
CA ALA A 244 12.52 13.03 -5.84
C ALA A 244 13.63 13.13 -4.77
N LEU A 245 13.80 12.09 -3.95
CA LEU A 245 14.87 11.99 -2.97
C LEU A 245 16.26 12.01 -3.64
N LEU A 246 16.45 11.19 -4.67
CA LEU A 246 17.70 11.11 -5.43
C LEU A 246 18.05 12.46 -6.07
N HIS A 247 17.08 13.11 -6.72
CA HIS A 247 17.28 14.44 -7.29
C HIS A 247 17.71 15.45 -6.22
N ARG A 248 17.02 15.50 -5.08
CA ARG A 248 17.32 16.43 -3.99
C ARG A 248 18.71 16.21 -3.39
N VAL A 249 19.11 14.96 -3.18
CA VAL A 249 20.37 14.63 -2.48
C VAL A 249 21.58 14.72 -3.42
N THR A 250 21.43 14.33 -4.69
CA THR A 250 22.55 14.29 -5.64
C THR A 250 22.68 15.55 -6.49
N GLY A 251 21.60 16.32 -6.65
CA GLY A 251 21.52 17.41 -7.61
C GLY A 251 21.45 16.95 -9.08
N ASP A 252 21.47 15.63 -9.35
CA ASP A 252 21.44 15.12 -10.71
C ASP A 252 20.03 15.33 -11.32
N ARG A 253 20.01 16.10 -12.41
CA ARG A 253 18.78 16.49 -13.13
C ARG A 253 18.08 15.31 -13.77
N ARG A 254 18.81 14.22 -14.12
CA ARG A 254 18.23 13.02 -14.74
C ARG A 254 17.13 12.39 -13.87
N PHE A 255 17.29 12.42 -12.53
CA PHE A 255 16.26 11.92 -11.62
C PHE A 255 15.03 12.84 -11.55
N GLY A 256 15.25 14.15 -11.62
CA GLY A 256 14.18 15.15 -11.68
C GLY A 256 13.33 14.98 -12.93
N GLU A 257 13.96 14.89 -14.09
CA GLU A 257 13.34 14.69 -15.41
C GLU A 257 12.62 13.33 -15.49
N CYS A 258 13.25 12.27 -14.98
CA CYS A 258 12.64 10.95 -14.86
C CYS A 258 11.36 11.01 -14.00
N GLY A 259 11.42 11.71 -12.85
CA GLY A 259 10.27 11.93 -11.98
C GLY A 259 9.15 12.76 -12.61
N GLU A 260 9.48 13.74 -13.45
CA GLU A 260 8.51 14.53 -14.22
C GLU A 260 7.76 13.68 -15.23
N ALA A 261 8.49 12.93 -16.05
CA ALA A 261 7.90 12.03 -17.03
C ALA A 261 7.01 10.97 -16.37
N LEU A 262 7.46 10.39 -15.25
CA LEU A 262 6.69 9.42 -14.49
C LEU A 262 5.43 10.03 -13.88
N ALA A 263 5.50 11.25 -13.33
CA ALA A 263 4.32 11.92 -12.80
C ALA A 263 3.31 12.25 -13.90
N GLY A 264 3.78 12.64 -15.10
CA GLY A 264 2.92 12.81 -16.27
C GLY A 264 2.17 11.53 -16.63
N PHE A 265 2.87 10.39 -16.69
CA PHE A 265 2.28 9.08 -16.93
C PHE A 265 1.25 8.70 -15.85
N VAL A 266 1.60 8.81 -14.57
CA VAL A 266 0.70 8.46 -13.46
C VAL A 266 -0.54 9.36 -13.44
N ASN A 267 -0.37 10.66 -13.66
CA ASN A 267 -1.52 11.57 -13.76
C ASN A 267 -2.43 11.15 -14.91
N GLY A 268 -1.89 10.84 -16.09
CA GLY A 268 -2.65 10.36 -17.25
C GLY A 268 -3.38 9.03 -17.04
N ALA A 269 -3.01 8.24 -16.04
CA ALA A 269 -3.62 6.93 -15.76
C ALA A 269 -4.86 6.97 -14.86
N PHE A 270 -5.13 8.10 -14.18
CA PHE A 270 -6.37 8.27 -13.43
C PHE A 270 -7.56 8.44 -14.38
N GLN A 271 -8.67 7.81 -14.04
CA GLN A 271 -9.93 7.96 -14.76
C GLN A 271 -10.64 9.24 -14.33
N ASP A 272 -11.41 9.84 -15.24
CA ASP A 272 -12.14 11.09 -14.99
C ASP A 272 -13.19 10.92 -13.89
N ASP A 273 -13.85 9.76 -13.87
CA ASP A 273 -14.88 9.40 -12.87
C ASP A 273 -14.29 8.77 -11.58
N GLY A 274 -12.96 8.69 -11.50
CA GLY A 274 -12.25 8.18 -10.32
C GLY A 274 -11.61 6.80 -10.49
N GLY A 275 -10.62 6.53 -9.65
CA GLY A 275 -9.78 5.35 -9.72
C GLY A 275 -8.57 5.52 -10.65
N ILE A 276 -7.54 4.71 -10.42
CA ILE A 276 -6.37 4.59 -11.30
C ILE A 276 -6.44 3.29 -12.11
N ALA A 277 -6.09 3.35 -13.39
CA ALA A 277 -6.10 2.18 -14.26
C ALA A 277 -5.22 1.05 -13.70
N CYS A 278 -5.71 -0.19 -13.77
CA CYS A 278 -5.03 -1.37 -13.25
C CYS A 278 -3.70 -1.65 -13.98
N ALA A 279 -3.72 -1.62 -15.32
CA ALA A 279 -2.55 -1.85 -16.16
C ALA A 279 -2.67 -1.17 -17.53
N MET A 280 -1.56 -0.62 -18.00
CA MET A 280 -1.43 0.00 -19.32
C MET A 280 -0.46 -0.81 -20.17
N PHE A 281 -0.70 -0.83 -21.49
CA PHE A 281 0.05 -1.65 -22.44
C PHE A 281 0.46 -0.83 -23.66
N ALA A 282 1.61 -1.16 -24.25
CA ALA A 282 2.10 -0.48 -25.45
C ALA A 282 1.39 -0.92 -26.73
N GLY A 283 0.98 -2.19 -26.84
CA GLY A 283 0.47 -2.79 -28.08
C GLY A 283 -0.95 -3.34 -28.01
N ARG A 284 -1.68 -3.09 -26.92
CA ARG A 284 -3.06 -3.57 -26.74
C ARG A 284 -3.88 -2.61 -25.88
N PRO A 285 -5.22 -2.69 -25.90
CA PRO A 285 -6.07 -1.86 -25.06
C PRO A 285 -5.70 -1.97 -23.58
N HIS A 286 -5.70 -0.84 -22.89
CA HIS A 286 -5.41 -0.77 -21.47
C HIS A 286 -6.44 -1.55 -20.66
N ARG A 287 -5.99 -2.13 -19.54
CA ARG A 287 -6.87 -2.75 -18.56
C ARG A 287 -7.17 -1.71 -17.49
N VAL A 288 -8.32 -1.05 -17.61
CA VAL A 288 -8.77 -0.06 -16.64
C VAL A 288 -9.15 -0.72 -15.31
N THR A 289 -9.96 -1.77 -15.33
CA THR A 289 -10.47 -2.44 -14.13
C THR A 289 -9.70 -3.69 -13.72
N PRO A 290 -9.77 -4.09 -12.44
CA PRO A 290 -10.45 -3.41 -11.34
C PRO A 290 -9.73 -2.12 -10.89
N LEU A 291 -10.50 -1.09 -10.55
CA LEU A 291 -10.00 0.18 -10.03
C LEU A 291 -9.83 0.06 -8.51
N PHE A 292 -8.61 -0.26 -8.04
CA PHE A 292 -8.37 -0.47 -6.61
C PHE A 292 -8.35 0.84 -5.83
N THR A 293 -9.03 0.87 -4.68
CA THR A 293 -9.08 2.04 -3.80
C THR A 293 -7.71 2.35 -3.21
N GLY A 294 -7.04 1.33 -2.68
CA GLY A 294 -5.70 1.48 -2.11
C GLY A 294 -4.63 1.83 -3.14
N ALA A 295 -4.75 1.34 -4.38
CA ALA A 295 -3.84 1.71 -5.47
C ALA A 295 -4.00 3.19 -5.86
N THR A 296 -5.24 3.65 -5.93
CA THR A 296 -5.58 5.06 -6.19
C THR A 296 -5.02 5.96 -5.07
N ALA A 297 -5.28 5.61 -3.81
CA ALA A 297 -4.76 6.36 -2.67
C ALA A 297 -3.24 6.37 -2.59
N GLY A 298 -2.59 5.23 -2.84
CA GLY A 298 -1.14 5.12 -2.86
C GLY A 298 -0.48 5.95 -3.98
N ALA A 299 -1.06 5.97 -5.17
CA ALA A 299 -0.56 6.80 -6.28
C ALA A 299 -0.69 8.30 -6.00
N LEU A 300 -1.82 8.72 -5.41
CA LEU A 300 -1.99 10.08 -4.91
C LEU A 300 -0.90 10.41 -3.87
N LEU A 301 -0.74 9.60 -2.82
CA LEU A 301 0.28 9.81 -1.79
C LEU A 301 1.69 9.95 -2.38
N ALA A 302 2.05 9.13 -3.38
CA ALA A 302 3.34 9.21 -4.05
C ALA A 302 3.54 10.52 -4.83
N LEU A 303 2.51 11.00 -5.55
CA LEU A 303 2.51 12.30 -6.21
C LEU A 303 2.65 13.45 -5.20
N ASN A 304 1.95 13.37 -4.06
CA ASN A 304 2.04 14.38 -3.01
C ASN A 304 3.44 14.43 -2.39
N ARG A 305 4.03 13.27 -2.05
CA ARG A 305 5.38 13.19 -1.46
C ARG A 305 6.48 13.66 -2.40
N SER A 306 6.28 13.51 -3.70
CA SER A 306 7.23 13.99 -4.72
C SER A 306 7.01 15.47 -5.09
N GLY A 307 5.97 16.13 -4.57
CA GLY A 307 5.64 17.52 -4.91
C GLY A 307 5.05 17.68 -6.31
N ARG A 308 4.46 16.63 -6.88
CA ARG A 308 3.96 16.55 -8.27
C ARG A 308 2.45 16.35 -8.36
N ARG A 309 1.73 16.88 -7.37
CA ARG A 309 0.27 16.77 -7.26
C ARG A 309 -0.46 17.68 -8.25
N ASP A 310 -1.44 17.13 -8.96
CA ASP A 310 -2.50 17.89 -9.65
C ASP A 310 -3.69 18.04 -8.68
N GLU A 311 -3.99 19.27 -8.26
CA GLU A 311 -5.03 19.55 -7.26
C GLU A 311 -6.44 19.18 -7.74
N ALA A 312 -6.78 19.48 -8.99
CA ALA A 312 -8.12 19.24 -9.50
C ALA A 312 -8.39 17.73 -9.59
N ARG A 313 -7.39 16.98 -10.08
CA ARG A 313 -7.44 15.51 -10.13
C ARG A 313 -7.50 14.94 -8.72
N TRP A 314 -6.66 15.42 -7.82
CA TRP A 314 -6.64 15.01 -6.42
C TRP A 314 -8.01 15.09 -5.74
N GLN A 315 -8.71 16.23 -5.87
CA GLN A 315 -10.04 16.39 -5.27
C GLN A 315 -11.06 15.41 -5.84
N ARG A 316 -11.05 15.19 -7.17
CA ARG A 316 -11.96 14.20 -7.81
C ARG A 316 -11.72 12.78 -7.30
N GLN A 317 -10.45 12.37 -7.24
CA GLN A 317 -10.11 11.02 -6.80
C GLN A 317 -10.47 10.77 -5.33
N ILE A 318 -10.39 11.80 -4.47
CA ILE A 318 -10.86 11.69 -3.08
C ILE A 318 -12.37 11.56 -3.01
N GLY A 319 -13.11 12.36 -3.77
CA GLY A 319 -14.57 12.22 -3.85
C GLY A 319 -14.99 10.81 -4.23
N TRP A 320 -14.30 10.21 -5.22
CA TRP A 320 -14.49 8.81 -5.60
C TRP A 320 -14.16 7.83 -4.47
N LEU A 321 -13.03 8.00 -3.78
CA LEU A 321 -12.67 7.15 -2.63
C LEU A 321 -13.72 7.22 -1.52
N LEU A 322 -14.15 8.43 -1.14
CA LEU A 322 -15.13 8.64 -0.07
C LEU A 322 -16.48 7.98 -0.38
N ALA A 323 -16.88 7.93 -1.65
CA ALA A 323 -18.10 7.24 -2.08
C ALA A 323 -18.02 5.71 -1.93
N LEU A 324 -16.83 5.14 -1.73
CA LEU A 324 -16.57 3.71 -1.56
C LEU A 324 -16.38 3.29 -0.10
N GLN A 325 -16.59 4.20 0.86
CA GLN A 325 -16.60 3.83 2.27
C GLN A 325 -17.94 3.18 2.64
N SER A 326 -17.88 2.01 3.27
CA SER A 326 -19.06 1.33 3.79
C SER A 326 -19.46 1.83 5.18
N GLU A 327 -20.63 1.41 5.65
CA GLU A 327 -21.11 1.72 7.00
C GLU A 327 -20.22 1.10 8.11
N SER A 328 -19.44 0.05 7.81
CA SER A 328 -18.46 -0.51 8.77
C SER A 328 -17.26 0.41 8.98
N GLY A 329 -17.06 1.40 8.10
CA GLY A 329 -15.92 2.32 8.07
C GLY A 329 -14.77 1.85 7.18
N GLY A 330 -14.79 0.58 6.74
CA GLY A 330 -13.87 0.06 5.73
C GLY A 330 -14.16 0.64 4.35
N PHE A 331 -13.19 0.57 3.46
CA PHE A 331 -13.36 0.93 2.05
C PHE A 331 -13.45 -0.33 1.21
N ASP A 332 -14.34 -0.32 0.22
CA ASP A 332 -14.40 -1.35 -0.80
C ASP A 332 -13.01 -1.53 -1.44
N THR A 333 -12.63 -2.77 -1.75
CA THR A 333 -11.31 -3.06 -2.31
C THR A 333 -11.12 -2.42 -3.68
N ALA A 334 -12.14 -2.50 -4.54
CA ALA A 334 -12.05 -2.00 -5.90
C ALA A 334 -13.43 -1.78 -6.53
N VAL A 335 -13.42 -1.33 -7.78
CA VAL A 335 -14.60 -1.25 -8.65
C VAL A 335 -14.31 -1.97 -9.97
N GLY A 336 -15.21 -2.87 -10.38
CA GLY A 336 -15.25 -3.45 -11.73
C GLY A 336 -14.58 -4.81 -11.88
N PHE A 337 -14.46 -5.60 -10.80
CA PHE A 337 -14.06 -7.00 -10.91
C PHE A 337 -15.04 -7.78 -11.81
N GLY A 338 -14.50 -8.63 -12.69
CA GLY A 338 -15.27 -9.55 -13.54
C GLY A 338 -15.94 -8.95 -14.78
N THR A 339 -16.34 -7.67 -14.78
CA THR A 339 -17.08 -7.08 -15.92
C THR A 339 -16.53 -5.81 -16.52
N GLY A 340 -15.64 -5.09 -15.86
CA GLY A 340 -15.25 -3.77 -16.34
C GLY A 340 -16.21 -2.67 -15.91
N LEU A 341 -16.23 -1.58 -16.67
CA LEU A 341 -17.08 -0.42 -16.47
C LEU A 341 -18.20 -0.39 -17.53
N PRO A 342 -19.44 0.02 -17.17
CA PRO A 342 -19.87 0.35 -15.80
C PRO A 342 -19.87 -0.88 -14.88
N PRO A 343 -19.69 -0.70 -13.56
CA PRO A 343 -19.70 -1.83 -12.63
C PRO A 343 -21.07 -2.51 -12.57
N ARG A 344 -21.09 -3.80 -12.21
CA ARG A 344 -22.34 -4.53 -11.94
C ARG A 344 -22.99 -4.01 -10.64
N ASP A 345 -24.31 -4.11 -10.61
CA ASP A 345 -25.14 -3.96 -9.42
C ASP A 345 -26.02 -5.22 -9.31
N PRO A 346 -25.82 -6.09 -8.29
CA PRO A 346 -24.83 -5.96 -7.21
C PRO A 346 -23.37 -6.19 -7.66
N PRO A 347 -22.38 -5.68 -6.92
CA PRO A 347 -20.96 -5.79 -7.28
C PRO A 347 -20.41 -7.21 -7.10
N ASP A 348 -19.26 -7.52 -7.71
CA ASP A 348 -18.51 -8.75 -7.38
C ASP A 348 -18.04 -8.67 -5.92
N TRP A 349 -18.04 -9.79 -5.20
CA TRP A 349 -17.61 -9.79 -3.78
C TRP A 349 -16.18 -9.27 -3.59
N ARG A 350 -15.31 -9.40 -4.62
CA ARG A 350 -13.93 -8.88 -4.61
C ARG A 350 -13.86 -7.35 -4.69
N ASP A 351 -14.86 -6.71 -5.28
CA ASP A 351 -15.00 -5.24 -5.22
C ASP A 351 -15.37 -4.85 -3.78
N ALA A 352 -16.34 -5.54 -3.19
CA ALA A 352 -16.97 -5.17 -1.93
C ALA A 352 -16.13 -5.47 -0.67
N ILE A 353 -15.32 -6.52 -0.63
CA ILE A 353 -14.65 -6.90 0.62
C ILE A 353 -13.58 -5.88 1.06
N PRO A 354 -13.63 -5.28 2.27
CA PRO A 354 -12.57 -4.37 2.69
C PRO A 354 -11.28 -5.11 3.01
N VAL A 355 -10.16 -4.67 2.43
CA VAL A 355 -8.83 -5.29 2.61
C VAL A 355 -7.92 -4.34 3.38
N CYS A 356 -7.38 -4.78 4.51
CA CYS A 356 -6.61 -3.92 5.41
C CYS A 356 -5.43 -3.22 4.73
N GLY A 357 -4.71 -3.90 3.83
CA GLY A 357 -3.60 -3.29 3.10
C GLY A 357 -4.00 -2.14 2.17
N TRP A 358 -5.12 -2.27 1.46
CA TRP A 358 -5.62 -1.18 0.62
C TRP A 358 -6.18 -0.04 1.44
N THR A 359 -6.97 -0.38 2.45
CA THR A 359 -7.58 0.56 3.38
C THR A 359 -6.54 1.36 4.17
N ALA A 360 -5.36 0.78 4.47
CA ALA A 360 -4.26 1.50 5.12
C ALA A 360 -3.68 2.63 4.25
N HIS A 361 -3.67 2.50 2.93
CA HIS A 361 -3.25 3.60 2.05
C HIS A 361 -4.30 4.71 1.99
N VAL A 362 -5.59 4.36 2.01
CA VAL A 362 -6.67 5.36 2.14
C VAL A 362 -6.58 6.08 3.48
N PHE A 363 -6.29 5.35 4.57
CA PHE A 363 -6.04 5.92 5.90
C PHE A 363 -4.91 6.97 5.86
N ALA A 364 -3.75 6.62 5.30
CA ALA A 364 -2.64 7.56 5.15
C ALA A 364 -3.03 8.81 4.36
N LEU A 365 -3.79 8.64 3.26
CA LEU A 365 -4.24 9.75 2.43
C LEU A 365 -5.15 10.70 3.21
N LEU A 366 -6.20 10.18 3.84
CA LEU A 366 -7.15 10.99 4.61
C LEU A 366 -6.46 11.65 5.81
N ALA A 367 -5.64 10.90 6.54
CA ALA A 367 -4.85 11.42 7.66
C ALA A 367 -3.98 12.62 7.26
N ASN A 368 -3.34 12.59 6.08
CA ASN A 368 -2.54 13.71 5.58
C ASN A 368 -3.36 14.96 5.24
N ARG A 369 -4.68 14.84 5.05
CA ARG A 369 -5.56 15.96 4.70
C ARG A 369 -6.31 16.53 5.88
N THR A 370 -6.77 15.67 6.78
CA THR A 370 -7.67 16.05 7.87
C THR A 370 -6.95 16.26 9.19
N ALA A 371 -5.61 16.20 9.22
CA ALA A 371 -4.81 16.20 10.44
C ALA A 371 -5.10 17.37 11.41
N THR A 372 -5.72 18.46 10.96
CA THR A 372 -6.10 19.61 11.80
C THR A 372 -7.44 19.44 12.53
N ASN A 373 -8.27 18.45 12.16
CA ASN A 373 -9.57 18.21 12.77
C ASN A 373 -9.52 16.93 13.62
N THR A 374 -9.67 17.10 14.93
CA THR A 374 -9.83 16.01 15.88
C THR A 374 -11.19 15.36 15.69
N SER A 375 -11.28 14.35 14.84
CA SER A 375 -12.47 13.50 14.80
C SER A 375 -12.32 12.40 15.83
N GLN A 376 -13.21 12.38 16.83
CA GLN A 376 -13.28 11.25 17.75
C GLN A 376 -13.54 9.97 16.94
N ARG A 377 -12.73 8.94 17.18
CA ARG A 377 -12.91 7.60 16.60
C ARG A 377 -14.36 7.15 16.76
N ARG A 378 -14.93 6.61 15.70
CA ARG A 378 -16.27 6.02 15.71
C ARG A 378 -16.17 4.51 15.88
N GLU A 379 -17.21 3.89 16.43
CA GLU A 379 -17.36 2.43 16.41
C GLU A 379 -17.63 1.96 14.97
N ALA A 380 -17.15 0.77 14.64
CA ALA A 380 -17.43 0.16 13.35
C ALA A 380 -18.92 -0.20 13.26
N GLY A 381 -19.59 0.26 12.19
CA GLY A 381 -20.98 -0.11 11.93
C GLY A 381 -21.13 -1.56 11.46
N LYS A 382 -22.39 -1.97 11.27
CA LYS A 382 -22.75 -3.26 10.67
C LYS A 382 -23.09 -3.03 9.21
N VAL A 383 -22.61 -3.91 8.34
CA VAL A 383 -22.91 -3.90 6.90
C VAL A 383 -23.61 -5.21 6.56
N SER A 384 -24.71 -5.13 5.82
CA SER A 384 -25.25 -6.23 5.02
C SER A 384 -25.53 -5.70 3.63
N ARG A 385 -25.03 -6.39 2.60
CA ARG A 385 -25.27 -6.03 1.20
C ARG A 385 -25.27 -7.25 0.28
N GLU A 386 -25.99 -7.14 -0.82
CA GLU A 386 -25.96 -8.12 -1.88
C GLU A 386 -24.66 -8.01 -2.68
N VAL A 387 -24.07 -9.15 -3.03
CA VAL A 387 -22.86 -9.29 -3.85
C VAL A 387 -23.02 -10.45 -4.83
N LEU A 388 -22.18 -10.48 -5.87
CA LEU A 388 -22.09 -11.59 -6.79
C LEU A 388 -20.89 -12.48 -6.47
N VAL A 389 -21.15 -13.79 -6.30
CA VAL A 389 -20.12 -14.83 -6.26
C VAL A 389 -20.24 -15.69 -7.51
N ARG A 390 -19.24 -15.60 -8.40
CA ARG A 390 -19.23 -16.29 -9.70
C ARG A 390 -20.52 -16.02 -10.50
N GLY A 391 -20.97 -14.76 -10.48
CA GLY A 391 -22.17 -14.28 -11.17
C GLY A 391 -23.50 -14.64 -10.51
N ARG A 392 -23.51 -15.26 -9.33
CA ARG A 392 -24.73 -15.61 -8.59
C ARG A 392 -24.90 -14.71 -7.35
N PRO A 393 -26.12 -14.23 -7.05
CA PRO A 393 -26.40 -13.47 -5.84
C PRO A 393 -25.98 -14.20 -4.57
N ALA A 394 -25.40 -13.44 -3.65
CA ALA A 394 -25.01 -13.82 -2.30
C ALA A 394 -25.16 -12.58 -1.38
N GLU A 395 -25.17 -12.78 -0.09
CA GLU A 395 -25.17 -11.73 0.93
C GLU A 395 -23.80 -11.65 1.59
N MET A 396 -23.21 -10.46 1.64
CA MET A 396 -22.02 -10.17 2.42
C MET A 396 -22.41 -9.40 3.67
N THR A 397 -22.01 -9.91 4.84
CA THR A 397 -22.23 -9.26 6.14
C THR A 397 -20.90 -9.00 6.84
N GLU A 398 -20.72 -7.81 7.39
CA GLU A 398 -19.56 -7.44 8.22
C GLU A 398 -20.02 -6.73 9.50
N ASP A 399 -19.41 -7.04 10.63
CA ASP A 399 -19.51 -6.26 11.87
C ASP A 399 -18.15 -6.19 12.60
N ALA A 400 -18.15 -5.80 13.87
CA ALA A 400 -16.94 -5.67 14.67
C ALA A 400 -16.23 -7.01 14.95
N ASP A 401 -16.93 -8.14 14.80
CA ASP A 401 -16.48 -9.45 15.24
C ASP A 401 -16.33 -10.45 14.09
N SER A 402 -16.97 -10.22 12.94
CA SER A 402 -16.97 -11.17 11.84
C SER A 402 -17.13 -10.54 10.45
N LEU A 403 -16.77 -11.32 9.45
CA LEU A 403 -17.06 -11.10 8.04
C LEU A 403 -17.54 -12.41 7.43
N ALA A 404 -18.63 -12.38 6.68
CA ALA A 404 -19.17 -13.58 6.06
C ALA A 404 -19.80 -13.29 4.70
N ILE A 405 -19.73 -14.28 3.81
CA ILE A 405 -20.45 -14.31 2.52
C ILE A 405 -21.29 -15.58 2.50
N ARG A 406 -22.60 -15.42 2.29
CA ARG A 406 -23.56 -16.53 2.27
C ARG A 406 -24.39 -16.53 1.01
N ARG A 407 -24.70 -17.72 0.49
CA ARG A 407 -25.63 -17.88 -0.65
C ARG A 407 -26.79 -18.74 -0.23
N ARG A 408 -28.01 -18.18 -0.22
CA ARG A 408 -29.23 -18.87 0.25
C ARG A 408 -29.06 -19.44 1.67
N GLY A 409 -28.38 -18.71 2.54
CA GLY A 409 -28.07 -19.12 3.92
C GLY A 409 -26.83 -20.01 4.07
N GLU A 410 -26.33 -20.63 2.99
CA GLU A 410 -25.12 -21.47 3.05
C GLU A 410 -23.86 -20.61 3.12
N PRO A 411 -22.93 -20.87 4.07
CA PRO A 411 -21.67 -20.13 4.15
C PRO A 411 -20.75 -20.48 2.98
N LEU A 412 -20.34 -19.46 2.24
CA LEU A 412 -19.26 -19.56 1.25
C LEU A 412 -17.94 -19.06 1.83
N PHE A 413 -18.01 -18.07 2.72
CA PHE A 413 -16.87 -17.58 3.47
C PHE A 413 -17.34 -17.14 4.85
N VAL A 414 -16.63 -17.53 5.91
CA VAL A 414 -16.88 -17.07 7.28
C VAL A 414 -15.54 -16.87 7.96
N TRP A 415 -15.31 -15.66 8.45
CA TRP A 415 -14.12 -15.34 9.21
C TRP A 415 -14.50 -14.58 10.48
N ARG A 416 -14.00 -15.05 11.61
CA ARG A 416 -14.06 -14.32 12.88
C ARG A 416 -12.87 -13.36 12.93
N LYS A 417 -13.12 -12.07 13.09
CA LYS A 417 -12.05 -11.07 13.13
C LYS A 417 -11.03 -11.42 14.21
N ARG A 418 -9.77 -11.14 13.91
CA ARG A 418 -8.60 -11.44 14.78
C ARG A 418 -8.28 -12.94 14.91
N THR A 419 -8.77 -13.79 14.01
CA THR A 419 -8.26 -15.17 13.82
C THR A 419 -7.44 -15.30 12.54
N SER A 420 -6.45 -16.20 12.54
CA SER A 420 -5.55 -16.35 11.38
C SER A 420 -6.13 -17.13 10.21
N TRP A 421 -7.23 -17.85 10.43
CA TRP A 421 -7.86 -18.70 9.42
C TRP A 421 -9.35 -18.42 9.38
N ALA A 422 -9.90 -18.42 8.17
CA ALA A 422 -11.34 -18.45 7.97
C ALA A 422 -11.91 -19.77 8.51
N ASP A 423 -13.07 -19.71 9.16
CA ASP A 423 -13.81 -20.89 9.61
C ASP A 423 -14.37 -21.65 8.39
N VAL A 424 -14.68 -20.94 7.30
CA VAL A 424 -15.13 -21.47 6.01
C VAL A 424 -14.50 -20.65 4.88
N ASP A 425 -13.99 -21.31 3.85
CA ASP A 425 -13.60 -20.68 2.57
C ASP A 425 -13.90 -21.63 1.39
N LEU A 426 -14.90 -21.28 0.58
CA LEU A 426 -15.38 -22.01 -0.60
C LEU A 426 -15.47 -21.10 -1.84
N LEU A 427 -14.85 -19.91 -1.82
CA LEU A 427 -15.02 -18.87 -2.84
C LEU A 427 -14.38 -19.18 -4.19
#